data_AF-A0A1B0DBI9-F1
#
_entry.id   AF-A0A1B0DBI9-F1
#
_cell.length_a   1.000
_cell.length_b   1.000
_cell.length_c   1.000
_cell.angle_alpha   90.00
_cell.angle_beta   90.00
_cell.angle_gamma   90.00
#
_symmetry.space_group_name_H-M   'P 1'
#
loop_
_entity.id
_entity.type
_entity.pdbx_description
1 polymer ?
#
loop_
_entity_poly.entity_id
_entity_poly.type
_entity_poly.pdbx_seq_one_letter_code
_entity_poly.pdbx_strand_id
1 'polypeptide(L)'
;MLRRNIQVLCETLYAAKARGGLTLIQIDVFKAFGFVTVPQEAIRPALSVVGLPKMVMRLVEKTYTGVTANIRHGIGKLSEAEKQQRLESQKTDKWNQFVEGELILKKGYVHKRKGLFARKRMLLLTTGPRLFYIDPVQMVKKGEIPWSAELRVESKNFKIFFVHTPNRTYYLEDPEGYALDWCSAIENVRNSTYNNSST
;
A
#
# COMPACT_ATOMS: atom_id res chain seq x y z
N MET A 1 -2.30 -7.66 17.66
CA MET A 1 -2.06 -6.72 16.53
C MET A 1 -2.50 -5.29 16.90
N LEU A 2 -3.74 -5.08 17.36
CA LEU A 2 -4.26 -3.76 17.73
C LEU A 2 -3.46 -3.01 18.83
N ARG A 3 -3.13 -3.67 19.95
CA ARG A 3 -2.33 -3.05 21.04
C ARG A 3 -0.97 -2.54 20.58
N ARG A 4 -0.30 -3.30 19.71
CA ARG A 4 1.01 -2.93 19.17
C ARG A 4 0.91 -1.71 18.26
N ASN A 5 -0.14 -1.64 17.45
CA ASN A 5 -0.40 -0.50 16.57
C ASN A 5 -0.75 0.78 17.36
N ILE A 6 -1.50 0.65 18.47
CA ILE A 6 -1.81 1.78 19.36
C ILE A 6 -0.54 2.32 20.02
N GLN A 7 0.34 1.43 20.50
CA GLN A 7 1.59 1.86 21.13
C GLN A 7 2.51 2.62 20.16
N VAL A 8 2.68 2.10 18.94
CA VAL A 8 3.44 2.79 17.87
C VAL A 8 2.80 4.13 17.53
N LEU A 9 1.47 4.26 17.64
CA LEU A 9 0.76 5.49 17.28
C LEU A 9 1.01 6.56 18.32
N CYS A 10 0.92 6.19 19.59
CA CYS A 10 1.29 7.05 20.69
C CYS A 10 2.74 7.51 20.57
N GLU A 11 3.70 6.60 20.39
CA GLU A 11 5.13 6.94 20.29
C GLU A 11 5.43 7.90 19.13
N THR A 12 4.83 7.66 17.96
CA THR A 12 4.99 8.54 16.78
C THR A 12 4.41 9.92 17.03
N LEU A 13 3.20 9.99 17.61
CA LEU A 13 2.53 11.25 17.92
C LEU A 13 3.29 12.04 18.99
N TYR A 14 3.86 11.37 20.00
CA TYR A 14 4.73 11.99 21.01
C TYR A 14 6.00 12.57 20.39
N ALA A 15 6.69 11.79 19.55
CA ALA A 15 7.90 12.23 18.85
C ALA A 15 7.62 13.43 17.92
N ALA A 16 6.48 13.43 17.24
CA ALA A 16 6.10 14.53 16.34
C ALA A 16 5.64 15.78 17.10
N LYS A 17 4.93 15.63 18.24
CA LYS A 17 4.57 16.74 19.14
C LYS A 17 5.80 17.48 19.66
N ALA A 18 6.86 16.75 20.02
CA ALA A 18 8.13 17.33 20.47
C ALA A 18 8.83 18.19 19.39
N ARG A 19 8.48 18.02 18.11
CA ARG A 19 9.07 18.73 16.96
C ARG A 19 8.24 19.92 16.44
N GLY A 20 7.15 20.29 17.14
CA GLY A 20 6.59 21.64 17.06
C GLY A 20 5.60 21.99 15.94
N GLY A 21 4.94 21.03 15.28
CA GLY A 21 3.91 21.40 14.28
C GLY A 21 2.95 20.32 13.80
N LEU A 22 1.70 20.71 13.51
CA LEU A 22 0.62 19.85 12.99
C LEU A 22 0.98 19.14 11.68
N THR A 23 1.64 19.85 10.75
CA THR A 23 2.01 19.31 9.44
C THR A 23 3.03 18.19 9.57
N LEU A 24 3.98 18.31 10.51
CA LEU A 24 4.92 17.24 10.82
C LEU A 24 4.23 16.04 11.45
N ILE A 25 3.27 16.26 12.37
CA ILE A 25 2.47 15.17 12.97
C ILE A 25 1.71 14.39 11.90
N GLN A 26 1.09 15.08 10.95
CA GLN A 26 0.37 14.44 9.84
C GLN A 26 1.31 13.61 8.96
N ILE A 27 2.48 14.14 8.60
CA ILE A 27 3.50 13.44 7.80
C ILE A 27 4.09 12.25 8.57
N ASP A 28 4.32 12.38 9.87
CA ASP A 28 4.93 11.34 10.71
C ASP A 28 3.96 10.20 10.99
N VAL A 29 2.68 10.49 11.27
CA VAL A 29 1.65 9.44 11.39
C VAL A 29 1.47 8.72 10.05
N PHE A 30 1.44 9.45 8.94
CA PHE A 30 1.31 8.85 7.62
C PHE A 30 2.50 7.94 7.26
N LYS A 31 3.73 8.38 7.59
CA LYS A 31 4.96 7.60 7.40
C LYS A 31 5.10 6.42 8.39
N ALA A 32 4.67 6.59 9.63
CA ALA A 32 4.77 5.56 10.67
C ALA A 32 3.71 4.46 10.54
N PHE A 33 2.60 4.74 9.85
CA PHE A 33 1.51 3.78 9.68
C PHE A 33 1.37 3.23 8.28
N GLY A 34 2.10 3.76 7.28
CA GLY A 34 2.18 3.18 5.93
C GLY A 34 0.83 2.70 5.41
N PHE A 35 -0.14 3.62 5.34
CA PHE A 35 -1.55 3.40 4.96
C PHE A 35 -2.25 2.17 5.58
N VAL A 36 -1.75 1.60 6.67
CA VAL A 36 -2.47 0.60 7.45
C VAL A 36 -3.65 1.27 8.11
N THR A 37 -4.80 0.63 7.97
CA THR A 37 -5.96 0.84 8.82
C THR A 37 -5.62 0.51 10.28
N VAL A 38 -5.04 1.44 11.05
CA VAL A 38 -5.51 1.67 12.42
C VAL A 38 -7.04 1.72 12.32
N PRO A 39 -7.77 0.79 12.96
CA PRO A 39 -9.23 0.85 12.96
C PRO A 39 -9.65 2.24 13.45
N GLN A 40 -10.60 2.88 12.77
CA GLN A 40 -11.05 4.22 13.10
C GLN A 40 -11.40 4.36 14.59
N GLU A 41 -11.89 3.26 15.17
CA GLU A 41 -12.28 3.08 16.56
C GLU A 41 -11.09 3.19 17.53
N ALA A 42 -9.86 2.92 17.08
CA ALA A 42 -8.64 2.95 17.89
C ALA A 42 -7.87 4.28 17.80
N ILE A 43 -8.15 5.11 16.79
CA ILE A 43 -7.47 6.40 16.59
C ILE A 43 -7.93 7.43 17.60
N ARG A 44 -9.24 7.54 17.81
CA ARG A 44 -9.80 8.51 18.75
C ARG A 44 -9.33 8.29 20.20
N PRO A 45 -9.32 7.05 20.72
CA PRO A 45 -8.67 6.75 22.00
C PRO A 45 -7.18 7.11 22.01
N ALA A 46 -6.40 6.74 20.99
CA ALA A 46 -4.97 7.03 20.93
C ALA A 46 -4.66 8.54 20.89
N LEU A 47 -5.39 9.32 20.10
CA LEU A 47 -5.25 10.78 20.03
C LEU A 47 -5.58 11.45 21.37
N SER A 48 -6.59 10.94 22.09
CA SER A 48 -6.98 11.46 23.40
C SER A 48 -5.88 11.27 24.46
N VAL A 49 -5.13 10.17 24.39
CA VAL A 49 -4.02 9.85 25.30
C VAL A 49 -2.83 10.80 25.12
N VAL A 50 -2.57 11.27 23.90
CA VAL A 50 -1.43 12.15 23.59
C VAL A 50 -1.66 13.61 24.05
N GLY A 51 -2.90 13.98 24.37
CA GLY A 51 -3.24 15.33 24.83
C GLY A 51 -2.95 16.39 23.77
N LEU A 52 -3.33 16.13 22.52
CA LEU A 52 -3.28 17.12 21.44
C LEU A 52 -4.49 18.08 21.53
N PRO A 53 -4.40 19.32 21.04
CA PRO A 53 -5.56 20.22 21.02
C PRO A 53 -6.71 19.63 20.20
N LYS A 54 -7.96 19.85 20.63
CA LYS A 54 -9.17 19.26 20.00
C LYS A 54 -9.27 19.50 18.49
N MET A 55 -8.83 20.66 18.02
CA MET A 55 -8.81 21.00 16.60
C MET A 55 -7.83 20.11 15.81
N VAL A 56 -6.67 19.80 16.40
CA VAL A 56 -5.66 18.91 15.80
C VAL A 56 -6.18 17.49 15.71
N MET A 57 -6.78 16.98 16.79
CA MET A 57 -7.36 15.64 16.81
C MET A 57 -8.43 15.48 15.73
N ARG A 58 -9.34 16.45 15.59
CA ARG A 58 -10.36 16.46 14.52
C ARG A 58 -9.77 16.46 13.12
N LEU A 59 -8.68 17.22 12.91
CA LEU A 59 -8.02 17.28 11.60
C LEU A 59 -7.37 15.93 11.24
N VAL A 60 -6.69 15.30 12.20
CA VAL A 60 -6.09 13.97 12.03
C VAL A 60 -7.17 12.91 11.77
N GLU A 61 -8.25 12.92 12.55
CA GLU A 61 -9.41 12.03 12.34
C GLU A 61 -10.02 12.20 10.93
N LYS A 62 -10.24 13.43 10.49
CA LYS A 62 -10.83 13.73 9.16
C LYS A 62 -9.92 13.30 8.00
N THR A 63 -8.62 13.51 8.13
CA THR A 63 -7.64 13.04 7.13
C THR A 63 -7.64 11.51 7.07
N TYR A 64 -7.74 10.86 8.21
CA TYR A 64 -7.69 9.40 8.29
C TYR A 64 -8.97 8.71 7.76
N THR A 65 -10.15 9.28 8.03
CA THR A 65 -11.41 8.79 7.45
C THR A 65 -11.41 8.89 5.93
N GLY A 66 -10.82 9.95 5.35
CA GLY A 66 -10.65 10.09 3.90
C GLY A 66 -9.71 9.04 3.30
N VAL A 67 -8.59 8.73 3.96
CA VAL A 67 -7.66 7.66 3.53
C VAL A 67 -8.34 6.29 3.58
N THR A 68 -9.06 5.99 4.65
CA THR A 68 -9.79 4.72 4.81
C THR A 68 -10.91 4.58 3.76
N ALA A 69 -11.62 5.67 3.43
CA ALA A 69 -12.63 5.69 2.38
C ALA A 69 -12.03 5.42 0.98
N ASN A 70 -10.86 5.98 0.68
CA ASN A 70 -10.15 5.77 -0.58
C ASN A 70 -9.60 4.33 -0.71
N ILE A 71 -9.15 3.72 0.38
CA ILE A 71 -8.71 2.32 0.42
C ILE A 71 -9.92 1.38 0.29
N ARG A 72 -11.03 1.66 0.97
CA ARG A 72 -12.29 0.90 0.87
C ARG A 72 -12.92 1.00 -0.53
N HIS A 73 -12.78 2.13 -1.21
CA HIS A 73 -13.20 2.30 -2.61
C HIS A 73 -12.21 1.76 -3.65
N GLY A 74 -11.04 1.26 -3.22
CA GLY A 74 -9.86 1.20 -4.09
C GLY A 74 -9.84 0.15 -5.18
N ILE A 75 -10.53 -1.00 -5.04
CA ILE A 75 -10.29 -2.15 -5.96
C ILE A 75 -11.54 -2.94 -6.32
N GLY A 76 -12.59 -2.95 -5.47
CA GLY A 76 -13.76 -3.82 -5.67
C GLY A 76 -14.96 -3.21 -6.41
N LYS A 77 -14.99 -1.90 -6.67
CA LYS A 77 -16.14 -1.21 -7.28
C LYS A 77 -15.72 0.02 -8.09
N LEU A 78 -14.89 -0.16 -9.11
CA LEU A 78 -14.74 0.89 -10.15
C LEU A 78 -15.92 0.75 -11.10
N SER A 79 -16.63 1.85 -11.37
CA SER A 79 -17.58 1.85 -12.48
C SER A 79 -16.84 1.66 -13.80
N GLU A 80 -17.49 1.07 -14.81
CA GLU A 80 -16.87 0.89 -16.13
C GLU A 80 -16.47 2.25 -16.74
N ALA A 81 -17.22 3.32 -16.47
CA ALA A 81 -16.86 4.68 -16.90
C ALA A 81 -15.54 5.17 -16.28
N GLU A 82 -15.37 5.01 -14.96
CA GLU A 82 -14.13 5.38 -14.27
C GLU A 82 -12.95 4.52 -14.73
N LYS A 83 -13.18 3.22 -14.93
CA LYS A 83 -12.16 2.30 -15.43
C LYS A 83 -11.70 2.72 -16.82
N GLN A 84 -12.62 3.04 -17.73
CA GLN A 84 -12.29 3.51 -19.07
C GLN A 84 -11.51 4.83 -19.02
N GLN A 85 -11.96 5.80 -18.21
CA GLN A 85 -11.26 7.08 -18.04
C GLN A 85 -9.82 6.89 -17.53
N ARG A 86 -9.62 5.98 -16.57
CA ARG A 86 -8.28 5.67 -16.05
C ARG A 86 -7.41 4.95 -17.07
N LEU A 87 -7.97 4.03 -17.87
CA LEU A 87 -7.26 3.36 -18.97
C LEU A 87 -6.81 4.36 -20.04
N GLU A 88 -7.69 5.30 -20.42
CA GLU A 88 -7.32 6.37 -21.36
C GLU A 88 -6.19 7.24 -20.81
N SER A 89 -6.29 7.64 -19.54
CA SER A 89 -5.23 8.42 -18.87
C SER A 89 -3.91 7.64 -18.80
N GLN A 90 -3.97 6.33 -18.54
CA GLN A 90 -2.83 5.44 -18.44
C GLN A 90 -2.06 5.30 -19.76
N LYS A 91 -2.67 5.54 -20.93
CA LYS A 91 -1.95 5.47 -22.22
C LYS A 91 -0.72 6.38 -22.27
N THR A 92 -0.73 7.48 -21.52
CA THR A 92 0.40 8.43 -21.40
C THR A 92 1.50 7.96 -20.44
N ASP A 93 1.23 6.94 -19.61
CA ASP A 93 2.19 6.37 -18.68
C ASP A 93 3.20 5.47 -19.41
N LYS A 94 4.49 5.75 -19.25
CA LYS A 94 5.57 4.95 -19.86
C LYS A 94 5.54 3.46 -19.50
N TRP A 95 4.88 3.09 -18.40
CA TRP A 95 4.74 1.70 -17.97
C TRP A 95 3.57 0.96 -18.63
N ASN A 96 2.65 1.66 -19.30
CA ASN A 96 1.46 1.09 -19.92
C ASN A 96 1.79 -0.03 -20.92
N GLN A 97 2.90 0.09 -21.63
CA GLN A 97 3.36 -0.92 -22.59
C GLN A 97 3.64 -2.31 -21.97
N PHE A 98 3.81 -2.41 -20.65
CA PHE A 98 4.17 -3.66 -19.97
C PHE A 98 2.99 -4.40 -19.32
N VAL A 99 1.79 -3.80 -19.32
CA VAL A 99 0.62 -4.33 -18.59
C VAL A 99 -0.46 -4.91 -19.49
N GLU A 100 -0.16 -5.12 -20.77
CA GLU A 100 -1.01 -5.93 -21.67
C GLU A 100 -2.49 -5.47 -21.74
N GLY A 101 -2.72 -4.16 -21.61
CA GLY A 101 -4.06 -3.55 -21.64
C GLY A 101 -4.79 -3.52 -20.30
N GLU A 102 -4.19 -4.07 -19.24
CA GLU A 102 -4.75 -4.04 -17.89
C GLU A 102 -4.55 -2.67 -17.21
N LEU A 103 -5.51 -2.30 -16.35
CA LEU A 103 -5.40 -1.07 -15.56
C LEU A 103 -4.41 -1.27 -14.41
N ILE A 104 -3.45 -0.36 -14.27
CA ILE A 104 -2.50 -0.29 -13.16
C ILE A 104 -3.25 0.27 -11.94
N LEU A 105 -3.38 -0.57 -10.92
CA LEU A 105 -3.99 -0.23 -9.64
C LEU A 105 -2.98 0.41 -8.67
N LYS A 106 -1.73 -0.09 -8.68
CA LYS A 106 -0.63 0.48 -7.90
C LYS A 106 0.68 0.26 -8.66
N LYS A 107 1.55 1.28 -8.63
CA LYS A 107 2.92 1.18 -9.16
C LYS A 107 3.90 1.84 -8.20
N GLY A 108 5.14 1.35 -8.16
CA GLY A 108 6.19 1.94 -7.34
C GLY A 108 7.54 1.26 -7.53
N TYR A 109 8.62 1.98 -7.18
CA TYR A 109 9.95 1.39 -7.22
C TYR A 109 10.19 0.51 -5.99
N VAL A 110 10.73 -0.68 -6.22
CA VAL A 110 11.11 -1.61 -5.16
C VAL A 110 12.51 -2.16 -5.42
N HIS A 111 13.18 -2.56 -4.36
CA HIS A 111 14.39 -3.36 -4.40
C HIS A 111 14.01 -4.83 -4.24
N LYS A 112 14.12 -5.59 -5.34
CA LYS A 112 13.82 -7.02 -5.36
C LYS A 112 15.09 -7.82 -5.13
N ARG A 113 15.11 -8.70 -4.13
CA ARG A 113 16.27 -9.57 -3.86
C ARG A 113 16.47 -10.59 -5.00
N LYS A 114 17.71 -10.69 -5.51
CA LYS A 114 18.17 -11.64 -6.53
C LYS A 114 19.54 -12.18 -6.13
N GLY A 115 19.56 -13.34 -5.48
CA GLY A 115 20.78 -13.89 -4.88
C GLY A 115 21.26 -13.01 -3.73
N LEU A 116 22.53 -12.63 -3.76
CA LEU A 116 23.17 -11.79 -2.74
C LEU A 116 22.83 -10.29 -2.88
N PHE A 117 22.31 -9.85 -4.03
CA PHE A 117 22.09 -8.43 -4.31
C PHE A 117 20.60 -8.13 -4.56
N ALA A 118 20.17 -6.93 -4.19
CA ALA A 118 18.87 -6.42 -4.61
C ALA A 118 19.01 -5.70 -5.96
N ARG A 119 17.95 -5.74 -6.77
CA ARG A 119 17.85 -5.00 -8.03
C ARG A 119 16.62 -4.09 -7.98
N LYS A 120 16.81 -2.82 -8.36
CA LYS A 120 15.72 -1.86 -8.48
C LYS A 120 14.76 -2.28 -9.60
N ARG A 121 13.47 -2.36 -9.30
CA ARG A 121 12.40 -2.73 -10.24
C ARG A 121 11.25 -1.75 -10.09
N MET A 122 10.58 -1.45 -11.19
CA MET A 122 9.23 -0.90 -11.13
C MET A 122 8.26 -2.08 -10.93
N LEU A 123 7.56 -2.11 -9.80
CA LEU A 123 6.52 -3.09 -9.51
C LEU A 123 5.18 -2.51 -9.92
N LEU A 124 4.37 -3.27 -10.65
CA LEU A 124 3.03 -2.89 -11.10
C LEU A 124 2.03 -3.94 -10.63
N LEU A 125 1.00 -3.53 -9.91
CA LEU A 125 -0.19 -4.31 -9.58
C LEU A 125 -1.32 -3.87 -10.50
N THR A 126 -2.00 -4.82 -11.13
CA THR A 126 -3.04 -4.56 -12.15
C THR A 126 -4.37 -5.22 -11.83
N THR A 127 -5.39 -4.95 -12.65
CA THR A 127 -6.71 -5.61 -12.59
C THR A 127 -6.72 -7.08 -13.01
N GLY A 128 -5.66 -7.58 -13.65
CA GLY A 128 -5.58 -8.91 -14.28
C GLY A 128 -5.66 -10.15 -13.40
N PRO A 129 -5.74 -10.07 -12.07
CA PRO A 129 -4.81 -9.45 -11.12
C PRO A 129 -3.35 -9.93 -11.27
N ARG A 130 -2.45 -9.06 -11.75
CA ARG A 130 -1.04 -9.44 -11.99
C ARG A 130 -0.06 -8.52 -11.28
N LEU A 131 1.12 -9.07 -11.00
CA LEU A 131 2.24 -8.37 -10.36
C LEU A 131 3.47 -8.42 -11.27
N PHE A 132 3.64 -7.38 -12.10
CA PHE A 132 4.77 -7.24 -13.01
C PHE A 132 5.95 -6.57 -12.32
N TYR A 133 7.17 -7.01 -12.61
CA TYR A 133 8.37 -6.26 -12.23
C TYR A 133 9.28 -5.98 -13.43
N ILE A 134 9.50 -4.69 -13.68
CA ILE A 134 10.19 -4.16 -14.86
C ILE A 134 11.55 -3.61 -14.44
N ASP A 135 12.56 -3.77 -15.29
CA ASP A 135 13.82 -3.05 -15.14
C ASP A 135 13.62 -1.61 -15.62
N PRO A 136 13.69 -0.61 -14.74
CA PRO A 136 13.35 0.76 -15.10
C PRO A 136 14.45 1.48 -15.90
N VAL A 137 15.65 0.88 -16.01
CA VAL A 137 16.75 1.41 -16.80
C VAL A 137 16.71 0.82 -18.19
N GLN A 138 16.62 -0.51 -18.29
CA GLN A 138 16.56 -1.20 -19.58
C GLN A 138 15.18 -1.10 -20.24
N MET A 139 14.14 -0.68 -19.51
CA MET A 139 12.75 -0.66 -19.97
C MET A 139 12.32 -2.05 -20.49
N VAL A 140 12.62 -3.09 -19.72
CA VAL A 140 12.29 -4.49 -20.08
C VAL A 140 11.59 -5.18 -18.91
N LYS A 141 10.49 -5.87 -19.22
CA LYS A 141 9.78 -6.76 -18.29
C LYS A 141 10.71 -7.90 -17.87
N LYS A 142 11.06 -7.98 -16.58
CA LYS A 142 11.96 -9.04 -16.06
C LYS A 142 11.21 -10.28 -15.60
N GLY A 143 9.90 -10.16 -15.41
CA GLY A 143 9.02 -11.26 -15.06
C GLY A 143 7.81 -10.78 -14.28
N GLU A 144 7.08 -11.77 -13.77
CA GLU A 144 5.88 -11.60 -12.96
C GLU A 144 5.96 -12.43 -11.70
N ILE A 145 5.23 -12.02 -10.67
CA ILE A 145 4.94 -12.87 -9.50
C ILE A 145 3.68 -13.65 -9.85
N PRO A 146 3.74 -15.00 -9.92
CA PRO A 146 2.56 -15.81 -10.24
C PRO A 146 1.43 -15.53 -9.26
N TRP A 147 0.24 -15.28 -9.80
CA TRP A 147 -0.95 -15.04 -9.01
C TRP A 147 -1.72 -16.34 -8.80
N SER A 148 -2.18 -16.60 -7.58
CA SER A 148 -3.01 -17.76 -7.26
C SER A 148 -3.82 -17.52 -5.97
N ALA A 149 -4.78 -18.39 -5.68
CA ALA A 149 -5.57 -18.33 -4.46
C ALA A 149 -4.70 -18.52 -3.21
N GLU A 150 -3.56 -19.21 -3.32
CA GLU A 150 -2.60 -19.45 -2.24
C GLU A 150 -1.61 -18.30 -2.05
N LEU A 151 -1.62 -17.28 -2.91
CA LEU A 151 -0.75 -16.11 -2.78
C LEU A 151 -0.99 -15.45 -1.41
N ARG A 152 0.07 -15.16 -0.66
CA ARG A 152 -0.03 -14.46 0.63
C ARG A 152 0.97 -13.33 0.68
N VAL A 153 0.61 -12.25 1.37
CA VAL A 153 1.49 -11.11 1.58
C VAL A 153 1.78 -10.90 3.06
N GLU A 154 3.02 -10.53 3.36
CA GLU A 154 3.48 -10.29 4.73
C GLU A 154 4.39 -9.07 4.75
N SER A 155 4.10 -8.10 5.62
CA SER A 155 5.03 -7.00 5.89
C SER A 155 5.92 -7.36 7.07
N LYS A 156 7.24 -7.38 6.88
CA LYS A 156 8.20 -7.54 7.98
C LYS A 156 8.39 -6.23 8.76
N ASN A 157 8.39 -5.10 8.06
CA ASN A 157 8.41 -3.75 8.61
C ASN A 157 7.89 -2.76 7.56
N PHE A 158 8.00 -1.45 7.80
CA PHE A 158 7.52 -0.42 6.88
C PHE A 158 8.20 -0.44 5.50
N LYS A 159 9.43 -0.96 5.40
CA LYS A 159 10.17 -1.02 4.14
C LYS A 159 10.14 -2.40 3.50
N ILE A 160 10.09 -3.46 4.28
CA ILE A 160 10.27 -4.83 3.78
C ILE A 160 8.93 -5.58 3.80
N PHE A 161 8.57 -6.15 2.66
CA PHE A 161 7.43 -7.07 2.53
C PHE A 161 7.77 -8.28 1.66
N PHE A 162 6.95 -9.31 1.82
CA PHE A 162 7.03 -10.58 1.13
C PHE A 162 5.76 -10.83 0.35
N VAL A 163 5.94 -11.39 -0.84
CA VAL A 163 4.86 -12.04 -1.58
C VAL A 163 5.19 -13.51 -1.67
N HIS A 164 4.42 -14.32 -0.97
CA HIS A 164 4.54 -15.78 -0.95
C HIS A 164 3.68 -16.37 -2.05
N THR A 165 4.29 -17.22 -2.85
CA THR A 165 3.64 -18.08 -3.85
C THR A 165 4.00 -19.53 -3.53
N PRO A 166 3.27 -20.54 -4.03
CA PRO A 166 3.52 -21.95 -3.67
C PRO A 166 4.98 -22.39 -3.79
N ASN A 167 5.66 -21.93 -4.85
CA ASN A 167 7.03 -22.37 -5.17
C ASN A 167 8.10 -21.36 -4.74
N ARG A 168 7.72 -20.14 -4.31
CA ARG A 168 8.68 -19.06 -4.12
C ARG A 168 8.17 -17.94 -3.23
N THR A 169 9.04 -17.47 -2.34
CA THR A 169 8.87 -16.19 -1.64
C THR A 169 9.65 -15.08 -2.34
N TYR A 170 8.97 -13.99 -2.66
CA TYR A 170 9.56 -12.79 -3.24
C TYR A 170 9.88 -11.78 -2.15
N TYR A 171 11.17 -11.50 -1.93
CA TYR A 171 11.65 -10.48 -1.00
C TYR A 171 11.69 -9.12 -1.68
N LEU A 172 10.89 -8.18 -1.18
CA LEU A 172 10.75 -6.84 -1.73
C LEU A 172 10.99 -5.80 -0.64
N GLU A 173 11.71 -4.75 -1.01
CA GLU A 173 11.91 -3.58 -0.16
C GLU A 173 11.39 -2.34 -0.90
N ASP A 174 10.50 -1.60 -0.27
CA ASP A 174 10.08 -0.27 -0.67
C ASP A 174 10.93 0.76 0.10
N PRO A 175 11.86 1.48 -0.58
CA PRO A 175 12.73 2.45 0.10
C PRO A 175 11.95 3.62 0.72
N GLU A 176 10.73 3.89 0.26
CA GLU A 176 9.87 4.98 0.73
C GLU A 176 9.07 4.62 2.00
N GLY A 177 9.03 3.33 2.38
CA GLY A 177 8.36 2.89 3.61
C GLY A 177 6.88 2.54 3.45
N TYR A 178 6.43 2.24 2.24
CA TYR A 178 5.04 1.88 1.92
C TYR A 178 4.81 0.37 1.74
N ALA A 179 5.58 -0.47 2.44
CA ALA A 179 5.47 -1.93 2.33
C ALA A 179 4.09 -2.46 2.78
N LEU A 180 3.48 -1.81 3.77
CA LEU A 180 2.14 -2.16 4.27
C LEU A 180 1.05 -1.84 3.23
N ASP A 181 1.15 -0.72 2.52
CA ASP A 181 0.25 -0.40 1.40
C ASP A 181 0.30 -1.46 0.31
N TRP A 182 1.51 -1.96 0.00
CA TRP A 182 1.68 -3.01 -0.99
C TRP A 182 0.96 -4.28 -0.56
N CYS A 183 1.15 -4.71 0.68
CA CYS A 183 0.42 -5.85 1.23
C CYS A 183 -1.09 -5.62 1.17
N SER A 184 -1.59 -4.46 1.63
CA SER A 184 -3.03 -4.17 1.61
C SER A 184 -3.60 -4.15 0.19
N ALA A 185 -2.92 -3.51 -0.76
CA ALA A 185 -3.38 -3.44 -2.14
C ALA A 185 -3.44 -4.84 -2.79
N ILE A 186 -2.39 -5.65 -2.61
CA ILE A 186 -2.33 -7.02 -3.15
C ILE A 186 -3.43 -7.90 -2.53
N GLU A 187 -3.62 -7.82 -1.21
CA GLU A 187 -4.65 -8.59 -0.50
C GLU A 187 -6.06 -8.17 -0.92
N ASN A 188 -6.31 -6.87 -1.11
CA ASN A 188 -7.60 -6.37 -1.59
C ASN A 188 -7.93 -6.87 -3.00
N VAL A 189 -6.93 -6.88 -3.91
CA VAL A 189 -7.09 -7.48 -5.23
C VAL A 189 -7.40 -8.97 -5.11
N ARG A 190 -6.62 -9.70 -4.32
CA ARG A 190 -6.77 -11.16 -4.14
C ARG A 190 -8.15 -11.52 -3.61
N ASN A 191 -8.60 -10.82 -2.57
CA ASN A 191 -9.94 -10.98 -2.01
C ASN A 191 -11.02 -10.69 -3.04
N SER A 192 -10.86 -9.65 -3.86
CA SER A 192 -11.83 -9.33 -4.91
C SER A 192 -11.89 -10.39 -6.01
N THR A 193 -10.75 -11.04 -6.31
CA THR A 193 -10.66 -12.10 -7.32
C THR A 193 -11.27 -13.42 -6.84
N TYR A 194 -11.02 -13.82 -5.59
CA TYR A 194 -11.37 -15.17 -5.11
C TYR A 194 -12.55 -15.22 -4.13
N ASN A 195 -12.88 -14.13 -3.42
CA ASN A 195 -14.02 -14.14 -2.49
C ASN A 195 -15.36 -13.88 -3.20
N ASN A 196 -15.34 -13.30 -4.41
CA ASN A 196 -16.54 -13.19 -5.26
C ASN A 196 -16.90 -14.51 -5.96
N SER A 197 -16.10 -15.58 -5.80
CA SER A 197 -16.35 -16.90 -6.39
C SER A 197 -17.22 -17.81 -5.51
N SER A 198 -17.70 -17.31 -4.36
CA SER A 198 -18.42 -18.09 -3.34
C SER A 198 -19.93 -17.78 -3.26
N THR A 199 -20.55 -17.27 -4.32
CA THR A 199 -22.02 -17.10 -4.39
C THR A 199 -22.57 -17.69 -5.67
#